data_AF-A0A7V9FB68-F1
#
_entry.id   AF-A0A7V9FB68-F1
#
_cell.length_a   1.000
_cell.length_b   1.000
_cell.length_c   1.000
_cell.angle_alpha   90.00
_cell.angle_beta   90.00
_cell.angle_gamma   90.00
#
_symmetry.space_group_name_H-M   'P 1'
#
loop_
_entity.id
_entity.type
_entity.pdbx_description
1 polymer ?
#
loop_
_entity_poly.entity_id
_entity_poly.type
_entity_poly.pdbx_seq_one_letter_code
_entity_poly.pdbx_strand_id
1 'polypeptide(L)'
;MAEVSIRNLRPLIQRAEASEEIIILRYSKAVARLVPPKCEPKEFPDLTEFRASIEIREKGPHEALTCIREEYRYWFSPATPKALV
;
A
#
# COMPACT_ATOMS: atom_id res chain seq x y z
N MET A 1 -23.48 -20.39 -24.42
CA MET A 1 -22.32 -20.85 -23.61
C MET A 1 -21.09 -20.74 -24.50
N ALA A 2 -20.16 -19.83 -24.19
CA ALA A 2 -18.98 -19.62 -25.03
C ALA A 2 -17.84 -20.55 -24.57
N GLU A 3 -17.35 -21.38 -25.48
CA GLU A 3 -16.15 -22.18 -25.28
C GLU A 3 -14.93 -21.27 -25.45
N VAL A 4 -14.14 -21.10 -24.39
CA VAL A 4 -13.04 -20.12 -24.38
C VAL A 4 -11.71 -20.82 -24.13
N SER A 5 -10.83 -20.76 -25.13
CA SER A 5 -9.46 -21.26 -25.07
C SER A 5 -8.51 -20.22 -24.45
N ILE A 6 -7.65 -20.64 -23.51
CA ILE A 6 -6.71 -19.79 -22.74
C ILE A 6 -5.65 -19.05 -23.59
N ARG A 7 -5.56 -19.30 -24.89
CA ARG A 7 -4.51 -18.77 -25.78
C ARG A 7 -4.42 -17.23 -25.79
N ASN A 8 -5.48 -16.51 -25.44
CA ASN A 8 -5.48 -15.05 -25.28
C ASN A 8 -6.16 -14.63 -23.98
N LEU A 9 -5.39 -14.60 -22.88
CA LEU A 9 -5.89 -14.26 -21.53
C LEU A 9 -6.31 -12.78 -21.40
N ARG A 10 -5.62 -11.87 -22.09
CA ARG A 10 -5.80 -10.41 -21.97
C ARG A 10 -7.24 -9.93 -22.24
N PRO A 11 -7.88 -10.29 -23.38
CA PRO A 11 -9.28 -9.91 -23.63
C PRO A 11 -10.28 -10.57 -22.67
N LEU A 12 -9.93 -11.73 -22.09
CA LEU A 12 -10.80 -12.39 -21.10
C LEU A 12 -10.81 -11.65 -19.77
N ILE A 13 -9.67 -11.09 -19.37
CA ILE A 13 -9.56 -10.23 -18.19
C ILE A 13 -10.42 -8.98 -18.38
N GLN A 14 -10.34 -8.31 -19.53
CA GLN A 14 -11.15 -7.10 -19.81
C GLN A 14 -12.66 -7.36 -19.74
N ARG A 15 -13.09 -8.52 -20.22
CA ARG A 15 -14.50 -8.93 -20.14
C ARG A 15 -14.93 -9.26 -18.71
N ALA A 16 -14.05 -9.89 -17.93
CA ALA A 16 -14.31 -10.10 -16.50
C ALA A 16 -14.33 -8.79 -15.70
N GLU A 17 -13.48 -7.81 -16.05
CA GLU A 17 -13.55 -6.45 -15.50
C GLU A 17 -14.88 -5.75 -15.81
N ALA A 18 -15.45 -5.99 -17.00
CA ALA A 18 -16.79 -5.52 -17.37
C ALA A 18 -17.94 -6.26 -16.67
N SER A 19 -17.65 -7.04 -15.61
CA SER A 19 -18.59 -7.85 -14.84
C SER A 19 -19.19 -9.07 -15.57
N GLU A 20 -18.53 -9.57 -16.62
CA GLU A 20 -18.90 -10.85 -17.23
C GLU A 20 -18.29 -12.03 -16.47
N GLU A 21 -19.09 -13.07 -16.20
CA GLU A 21 -18.56 -14.33 -15.68
C GLU A 21 -18.09 -15.24 -16.82
N ILE A 22 -16.83 -15.67 -16.77
CA ILE A 22 -16.23 -16.50 -17.81
C ILE A 22 -15.88 -17.86 -17.22
N ILE A 23 -16.48 -18.92 -17.73
CA ILE A 23 -16.16 -20.31 -17.37
C ILE A 23 -15.15 -20.85 -18.38
N ILE A 24 -14.00 -21.27 -17.88
CA ILE A 24 -12.95 -21.90 -18.70
C ILE A 24 -13.17 -23.40 -18.71
N LEU A 25 -13.35 -23.95 -19.91
CA LEU A 25 -13.51 -25.39 -20.14
C LEU A 25 -12.21 -26.00 -20.67
N ARG A 26 -11.90 -27.24 -20.27
CA ARG A 26 -10.87 -28.09 -20.87
C ARG A 26 -11.50 -29.45 -21.15
N TYR A 27 -11.49 -29.90 -22.41
CA TYR A 27 -12.15 -31.14 -22.83
C TYR A 27 -13.61 -31.21 -22.34
N SER A 28 -14.36 -30.13 -22.56
CA SER A 28 -15.76 -29.98 -22.11
C SER A 28 -16.00 -30.03 -20.59
N LYS A 29 -14.94 -30.07 -19.77
CA LYS A 29 -15.02 -30.01 -18.32
C LYS A 29 -14.68 -28.60 -17.83
N ALA A 30 -15.49 -28.04 -16.93
CA ALA A 30 -15.16 -26.77 -16.29
C ALA A 30 -13.94 -26.92 -15.38
N VAL A 31 -12.93 -26.07 -15.58
CA VAL A 31 -11.66 -26.12 -14.84
C VAL A 31 -11.43 -24.86 -14.02
N ALA A 32 -11.88 -23.71 -14.51
CA ALA A 32 -11.71 -22.44 -13.80
C ALA A 32 -12.85 -21.47 -14.12
N ARG A 33 -13.01 -20.47 -13.26
CA ARG A 33 -13.96 -19.37 -13.45
C ARG A 33 -13.23 -18.04 -13.24
N LEU A 34 -13.36 -17.14 -14.20
CA LEU A 34 -12.95 -15.75 -14.08
C LEU A 34 -14.19 -14.94 -13.67
N VAL A 35 -14.07 -14.23 -12.56
CA VAL A 35 -15.07 -13.31 -12.02
C VAL A 35 -14.37 -12.01 -11.65
N PRO A 36 -15.06 -10.86 -11.76
CA PRO A 36 -14.54 -9.62 -11.22
C PRO A 36 -14.26 -9.79 -9.72
N PRO A 37 -13.18 -9.20 -9.18
CA PRO A 37 -12.99 -9.14 -7.75
C PRO A 37 -14.17 -8.38 -7.13
N LYS A 38 -14.73 -8.91 -6.05
CA LYS A 38 -15.69 -8.15 -5.23
C LYS A 38 -14.94 -6.96 -4.64
N CYS A 39 -15.18 -5.77 -5.19
CA CYS A 39 -14.83 -4.52 -4.53
C CYS A 39 -15.79 -4.32 -3.36
N GLU A 40 -15.63 -5.10 -2.31
CA GLU A 40 -16.18 -4.72 -1.01
C GLU A 40 -15.45 -3.43 -0.63
N PRO A 41 -16.16 -2.31 -0.40
CA PRO A 41 -15.52 -1.10 0.08
C PRO A 41 -14.85 -1.48 1.39
N LYS A 42 -13.52 -1.52 1.36
CA LYS A 42 -12.73 -1.75 2.57
C LYS A 42 -12.87 -0.49 3.40
N GLU A 43 -13.80 -0.51 4.35
CA GLU A 43 -13.92 0.54 5.34
C GLU A 43 -12.61 0.55 6.13
N PHE A 44 -11.82 1.61 5.92
CA PHE A 44 -10.66 1.85 6.76
C PHE A 44 -11.16 2.24 8.15
N PRO A 45 -10.50 1.77 9.23
CA PRO A 45 -10.89 2.18 10.57
C PRO A 45 -10.78 3.70 10.69
N ASP A 46 -11.74 4.31 11.38
CA ASP A 46 -11.66 5.73 11.70
C ASP A 46 -10.48 5.97 12.64
N LEU A 47 -9.57 6.86 12.21
CA LEU A 47 -8.37 7.22 12.95
C LEU A 47 -8.54 8.56 13.67
N THR A 48 -9.74 9.12 13.74
CA THR A 48 -10.00 10.43 14.36
C THR A 48 -9.61 10.43 15.83
N GLU A 49 -10.03 9.42 16.61
CA GLU A 49 -9.65 9.30 18.03
C GLU A 49 -8.14 9.09 18.21
N PHE A 50 -7.53 8.23 17.37
CA PHE A 50 -6.09 8.00 17.38
C PHE A 50 -5.31 9.28 17.11
N ARG A 51 -5.71 10.07 16.09
CA ARG A 51 -5.08 11.35 15.77
C ARG A 51 -5.27 12.38 16.87
N ALA A 52 -6.43 12.40 17.53
CA ALA A 52 -6.68 13.27 18.68
C ALA A 52 -5.84 12.91 19.90
N SER A 53 -5.49 11.63 20.07
CA SER A 53 -4.60 11.17 21.15
C SER A 53 -3.11 11.48 20.93
N ILE A 54 -2.72 11.91 19.72
CA ILE A 54 -1.34 12.30 19.44
C ILE A 54 -1.14 13.71 20.02
N GLU A 55 -0.54 13.77 21.19
CA GLU A 55 -0.12 15.02 21.81
C GLU A 55 1.03 15.62 20.98
N ILE A 56 0.74 16.71 20.26
CA ILE A 56 1.74 17.44 19.49
C ILE A 56 2.64 18.15 20.52
N ARG A 57 3.84 17.61 20.75
CA ARG A 57 4.88 18.31 21.50
C ARG A 57 5.10 19.68 20.84
N GLU A 58 5.28 20.71 21.67
CA GLU A 58 5.25 22.15 21.32
C GLU A 58 6.12 22.60 20.11
N LYS A 59 7.00 21.73 19.59
CA LYS A 59 7.77 21.97 18.38
C LYS A 59 7.04 21.40 17.17
N GLY A 60 6.82 22.25 16.16
CA GLY A 60 6.25 21.82 14.89
C GLY A 60 7.06 20.64 14.29
N PRO A 61 6.46 19.80 13.44
CA PRO A 61 7.12 18.60 12.91
C PRO A 61 8.47 18.89 12.25
N HIS A 62 8.60 20.05 11.62
CA HIS A 62 9.87 20.52 11.04
C HIS A 62 10.94 20.82 12.11
N GLU A 63 10.58 21.46 13.22
CA GLU A 63 11.51 21.78 14.31
C GLU A 63 11.94 20.53 15.08
N ALA A 64 11.02 19.57 15.28
CA ALA A 64 11.33 18.27 15.87
C ALA A 64 12.35 17.49 15.02
N LEU A 65 12.16 17.45 13.69
CA LEU A 65 13.09 16.84 12.75
C LEU A 65 14.45 17.56 12.71
N THR A 66 14.45 18.89 12.86
CA THR A 66 15.68 19.69 12.91
C THR A 66 16.49 19.38 14.17
N CYS A 67 15.82 19.33 15.34
CA CYS A 67 16.45 18.93 16.60
C CYS A 67 17.07 17.53 16.52
N ILE A 68 16.31 16.54 16.02
CA ILE A 68 16.81 15.16 15.86
C ILE A 68 18.03 15.13 14.94
N ARG A 69 17.99 15.85 13.81
CA ARG A 69 19.08 15.90 12.84
C ARG A 69 20.35 16.55 13.42
N GLU A 70 20.22 17.57 14.25
CA GLU A 70 21.33 18.23 14.94
C GLU A 70 21.94 17.34 16.04
N GLU A 71 21.10 16.65 16.80
CA GLU A 71 21.51 15.71 17.85
C GLU A 71 22.35 14.55 17.27
N TYR A 72 21.90 13.97 16.15
CA TYR A 72 22.68 12.96 15.44
C TYR A 72 23.97 13.51 14.79
N ARG A 73 24.00 14.78 14.39
CA ARG A 73 25.21 15.43 13.86
C ARG A 73 26.29 15.57 14.94
N TYR A 74 25.88 15.76 16.20
CA TYR A 74 26.77 15.79 17.35
C TYR A 74 27.34 14.40 17.68
N TRP A 75 26.54 13.35 17.50
CA TRP A 75 26.95 11.97 17.75
C TRP A 75 27.79 11.34 16.64
N PHE A 76 27.62 11.75 15.37
CA PHE A 76 28.28 11.14 14.21
C PHE A 76 29.48 11.92 13.63
N SER A 77 29.94 13.00 14.28
CA SER A 77 31.13 13.74 13.85
C SER A 77 32.34 13.44 14.76
N PRO A 78 33.42 12.82 14.26
CA PRO A 78 34.70 12.78 14.95
C PRO A 78 35.43 14.12 14.73
N ALA A 79 34.91 15.20 15.31
CA ALA A 79 35.58 16.49 15.32
C ALA A 79 35.98 16.82 16.77
N THR A 80 37.30 16.83 16.96
CA THR A 80 38.12 17.01 18.16
C THR A 80 37.52 17.85 19.31
N PRO A 81 37.83 17.50 20.58
CA PRO A 81 37.53 18.40 21.69
C PRO A 81 38.27 19.72 21.49
N LYS A 82 37.52 20.82 21.53
CA LYS A 82 38.12 22.16 21.63
C LYS A 82 38.96 22.19 22.91
N ALA A 83 40.26 22.47 22.73
CA ALA A 83 41.16 22.85 23.80
C ALA A 83 40.53 24.01 24.58
N LEU A 84 40.27 23.79 25.87
CA LEU A 84 40.04 24.85 26.84
C LEU A 84 41.36 25.00 27.61
N VAL A 85 42.02 26.13 27.32
CA VAL A 85 43.05 26.78 28.14
C VAL A 85 42.40 27.31 29.41
#